data_AF-A0ABC8K8Z5-F1
#
_entry.id   AF-A0ABC8K8Z5-F1
#
_cell.length_a   1.000
_cell.length_b   1.000
_cell.length_c   1.000
_cell.angle_alpha   90.00
_cell.angle_beta   90.00
_cell.angle_gamma   90.00
#
_symmetry.space_group_name_H-M   'P 1'
#
loop_
_entity.id
_entity.type
_entity.pdbx_description
1 polymer ?
#
loop_
_entity_poly.entity_id
_entity_poly.type
_entity_poly.pdbx_seq_one_letter_code
_entity_poly.pdbx_strand_id
1 'polypeptide(L)' 'MLAWGGYDLGVFPPMHCSPPFGIGNCSRGNSSTEPYIALHNMLLAHASTARLYKQTYKV' A
#
# COMPACT_ATOMS: atom_id res chain seq x y z
N MET A 1 6.74 -0.45 3.08
CA MET A 1 6.30 -0.62 4.48
C MET A 1 4.82 -0.30 4.67
N LEU A 2 4.29 0.80 4.10
CA LEU A 2 2.87 1.17 4.20
C LEU A 2 1.91 0.09 3.69
N ALA A 3 2.17 -0.49 2.51
CA ALA A 3 1.30 -1.52 1.94
C ALA A 3 1.24 -2.80 2.81
N TRP A 4 2.39 -3.25 3.31
CA TRP A 4 2.47 -4.44 4.15
C TRP A 4 1.78 -4.23 5.51
N GLY A 5 2.09 -3.13 6.20
CA GLY A 5 1.48 -2.85 7.51
C GLY A 5 -0.02 -2.57 7.45
N GLY A 6 -0.53 -2.03 6.34
CA GLY A 6 -1.95 -1.65 6.21
C GLY A 6 -2.86 -2.68 5.54
N TYR A 7 -2.31 -3.58 4.72
CA TYR A 7 -3.08 -4.56 3.93
C TYR A 7 -2.68 -6.02 4.16
N ASP A 8 -1.57 -6.28 4.87
CA ASP A 8 -1.19 -7.65 5.24
C ASP A 8 -1.30 -7.84 6.77
N LEU A 9 -0.66 -6.95 7.53
CA LEU A 9 -0.68 -7.04 9.00
C LEU A 9 -1.91 -6.43 9.66
N GLY A 10 -2.58 -5.48 9.00
CA GLY A 10 -3.72 -4.73 9.54
C GLY A 10 -3.39 -3.76 10.69
N VAL A 11 -2.14 -3.30 10.81
CA VAL A 11 -1.66 -2.42 11.91
C VAL A 11 -1.83 -0.94 11.58
N PHE A 12 -1.72 -0.57 10.30
CA PHE A 12 -1.95 0.80 9.83
C PHE A 12 -3.30 0.92 9.13
N PRO A 13 -3.95 2.11 9.13
CA PRO A 13 -5.13 2.36 8.30
C PRO A 13 -4.86 1.97 6.83
N PRO A 14 -5.78 1.28 6.13
CA PRO A 14 -7.18 0.98 6.50
C PRO A 14 -7.38 -0.26 7.39
N MET A 15 -6.32 -0.87 7.90
CA MET A 15 -6.34 -2.08 8.74
C MET A 15 -7.00 -3.28 8.03
N HIS A 16 -6.70 -3.43 6.74
CA HIS A 16 -7.10 -4.60 5.99
C HIS A 16 -6.09 -5.73 6.22
N CYS A 17 -6.60 -6.94 6.44
CA CYS A 17 -5.86 -8.18 6.57
C CYS A 17 -6.82 -9.37 6.49
N SER A 18 -6.34 -10.51 6.01
CA SER A 18 -7.11 -11.77 5.93
C SER A 18 -6.43 -12.89 6.70
N PRO A 19 -7.17 -13.85 7.31
CA PRO A 19 -6.58 -14.98 8.00
C PRO A 19 -5.70 -15.83 7.05
N PRO A 20 -4.60 -16.44 7.52
CA PRO A 20 -4.06 -16.40 8.90
C PRO A 20 -3.13 -15.19 9.17
N PHE A 21 -3.09 -14.19 8.29
CA PHE A 21 -2.16 -13.08 8.37
C PHE A 21 -2.67 -11.95 9.29
N GLY A 22 -1.73 -11.20 9.87
CA GLY A 22 -1.98 -10.02 10.70
C GLY A 22 -2.02 -10.21 12.20
N ILE A 23 -2.12 -9.09 12.92
CA ILE A 23 -2.02 -9.03 14.39
C ILE A 23 -3.43 -8.77 14.95
N GLY A 24 -4.29 -9.80 14.96
CA GLY A 24 -5.62 -9.73 15.57
C GLY A 24 -6.75 -10.32 14.71
N ASN A 25 -7.97 -9.81 14.90
CA ASN A 25 -9.15 -10.28 14.17
C ASN A 25 -9.17 -9.71 12.74
N CYS A 26 -8.41 -10.36 11.87
CA CYS A 26 -8.35 -10.08 10.45
C CYS A 26 -9.53 -10.74 9.74
N SER A 27 -10.53 -9.94 9.39
CA SER A 27 -11.77 -10.42 8.74
C SER A 27 -12.17 -9.57 7.53
N ARG A 28 -11.32 -8.61 7.15
CA ARG A 28 -11.57 -7.67 6.05
C ARG A 28 -10.32 -7.47 5.21
N GLY A 29 -10.47 -7.65 3.91
CA GLY A 29 -9.39 -7.50 2.95
C GLY A 29 -8.83 -8.84 2.49
N ASN A 30 -7.72 -8.78 1.75
CA ASN A 30 -7.02 -9.92 1.20
C ASN A 30 -5.51 -9.66 1.21
N SER A 31 -4.87 -10.18 2.24
CA SER A 31 -3.42 -10.11 2.47
C SER A 31 -2.58 -10.66 1.32
N SER A 32 -3.10 -11.59 0.53
CA SER A 32 -2.37 -12.16 -0.62
C SER A 32 -2.39 -11.28 -1.86
N THR A 33 -3.26 -10.24 -1.93
CA THR A 33 -3.45 -9.44 -3.15
C THR A 33 -3.38 -7.94 -2.90
N GLU A 34 -4.06 -7.44 -1.87
CA GLU A 34 -4.16 -6.01 -1.59
C GLU A 34 -2.81 -5.32 -1.36
N PRO A 35 -1.81 -5.92 -0.65
CA PRO A 35 -0.50 -5.30 -0.50
C PRO A 35 0.19 -5.03 -1.86
N TYR A 36 0.04 -5.94 -2.82
CA TYR A 36 0.63 -5.79 -4.16
C TYR A 36 -0.08 -4.72 -4.98
N ILE A 37 -1.42 -4.68 -4.91
CA ILE A 37 -2.23 -3.65 -5.57
C ILE A 37 -1.88 -2.26 -5.01
N ALA A 38 -1.81 -2.13 -3.68
CA ALA A 38 -1.43 -0.90 -3.02
C ALA A 38 -0.01 -0.46 -3.42
N LEU A 39 0.96 -1.38 -3.38
CA LEU A 39 2.34 -1.08 -3.77
C LEU A 39 2.44 -0.66 -5.24
N HIS A 40 1.74 -1.33 -6.15
CA HIS A 40 1.73 -0.97 -7.57
C HIS A 40 1.22 0.46 -7.79
N ASN A 41 0.10 0.81 -7.17
CA ASN A 41 -0.45 2.18 -7.26
C ASN A 41 0.48 3.22 -6.62
N MET A 42 1.14 2.91 -5.51
CA MET A 42 2.14 3.79 -4.90
C MET A 42 3.31 4.05 -5.85
N LEU A 43 3.80 3.03 -6.56
CA LEU A 43 4.87 3.18 -7.54
C LEU A 43 4.43 4.03 -8.74
N LEU A 44 3.22 3.82 -9.26
CA LEU A 44 2.65 4.64 -10.33
C LEU A 44 2.51 6.11 -9.90
N ALA A 45 2.01 6.36 -8.70
CA ALA A 45 1.88 7.70 -8.13
C ALA A 45 3.26 8.35 -7.93
N HIS A 46 4.23 7.60 -7.42
CA HIS A 46 5.61 8.06 -7.28
C HIS A 46 6.23 8.42 -8.63
N ALA A 47 6.13 7.54 -9.64
CA ALA A 47 6.67 7.80 -10.97
C ALA A 47 6.02 9.03 -11.63
N SER A 48 4.70 9.18 -11.48
CA SER A 48 3.95 10.31 -12.02
C SER A 48 4.38 11.63 -11.35
N THR A 49 4.50 11.65 -10.02
CA THR A 49 4.93 12.84 -9.27
C THR A 49 6.40 13.18 -9.51
N ALA A 50 7.28 12.18 -9.57
CA ALA A 50 8.70 12.37 -9.90
C ALA A 50 8.89 12.94 -11.31
N ARG A 51 8.11 12.45 -12.29
CA ARG A 51 8.11 12.99 -13.66
C ARG A 51 7.64 14.45 -13.68
N LEU A 52 6.51 14.74 -13.02
CA LEU A 52 5.98 16.11 -12.92
C LEU A 52 7.00 17.06 -12.28
N TYR A 53 7.62 16.63 -11.19
CA TYR A 53 8.67 17.37 -10.50
C TYR A 53 9.83 17.70 -11.44
N LYS A 54 10.35 16.70 -12.16
CA LYS A 54 11.44 16.91 -13.12
C LYS A 54 11.07 17.86 -14.26
N GLN A 55 9.82 17.83 -14.72
CA GLN A 55 9.38 18.62 -15.89
C GLN A 55 9.03 20.07 -15.53
N THR A 56 8.56 20.31 -14.30
CA THR A 56 7.92 21.60 -13.95
C THR A 56 8.67 22.34 -12.84
N TYR A 57 9.28 21.61 -11.91
CA TYR A 57 9.78 22.18 -10.66
C TYR A 57 11.30 22.04 -10.48
N LYS A 58 11.91 21.08 -11.17
CA LYS A 58 13.36 20.89 -11.16
C LYS A 58 13.98 21.82 -12.21
N VAL A 59 14.65 22.86 -11.72
CA VAL A 59 15.46 23.80 -12.51
C VAL A 59 16.70 23.10 -13.05
#